data_AF-A0A1G7NAH9-F1
#
_entry.id   AF-A0A1G7NAH9-F1
#
_cell.length_a   1.000
_cell.length_b   1.000
_cell.length_c   1.000
_cell.angle_alpha   90.00
_cell.angle_beta   90.00
_cell.angle_gamma   90.00
#
_symmetry.space_group_name_H-M   'P 1'
#
loop_
_entity.id
_entity.type
_entity.pdbx_description
1 polymer ?
#
loop_
_entity_poly.entity_id
_entity_poly.type
_entity_poly.pdbx_seq_one_letter_code
_entity_poly.pdbx_strand_id
1 'polypeptide(L)'
;MIFDRGIPDVLGYLTLCGLPVPPHIAAATKAARYNARVFLAPYWDEIFTQDTERTQSRSEGEATFTVMRETYIALGYEITELPRIDIASRADFACAQLAL
;
A
#
# COMPACT_ATOMS: atom_id res chain seq x y z
N MET A 1 11.66 -1.56 13.00
CA MET A 1 10.24 -1.98 13.21
C MET A 1 9.55 -1.87 11.87
N ILE A 2 8.73 -2.84 11.49
CA ILE A 2 7.99 -2.87 10.22
C ILE A 2 6.50 -2.87 10.56
N PHE A 3 5.71 -2.12 9.79
CA PHE A 3 4.27 -2.05 9.92
C PHE A 3 3.64 -2.57 8.63
N ASP A 4 2.61 -3.41 8.76
CA ASP A 4 1.73 -3.76 7.65
C ASP A 4 0.54 -2.80 7.70
N ARG A 5 0.48 -1.91 6.70
CA ARG A 5 -0.43 -0.75 6.59
C ARG A 5 -0.12 0.40 7.55
N GLY A 6 -0.66 1.56 7.21
CA GLY A 6 -0.59 2.77 8.02
C GLY A 6 -1.83 3.66 7.88
N ILE A 7 -1.79 4.81 8.54
CA ILE A 7 -2.87 5.82 8.44
C ILE A 7 -3.19 6.21 6.98
N PRO A 8 -2.23 6.34 6.04
CA PRO A 8 -2.53 6.56 4.63
C PRO A 8 -3.47 5.54 4.00
N ASP A 9 -3.43 4.26 4.41
CA ASP A 9 -4.33 3.24 3.89
C ASP A 9 -5.80 3.58 4.20
N VAL A 10 -6.09 4.11 5.39
CA VAL A 10 -7.46 4.54 5.76
C VAL A 10 -7.96 5.62 4.81
N LEU A 11 -7.11 6.60 4.49
CA LEU A 11 -7.43 7.65 3.52
C LEU A 11 -7.73 7.03 2.14
N GLY A 12 -6.84 6.16 1.66
CA GLY A 12 -6.99 5.53 0.36
C GLY A 12 -8.24 4.64 0.28
N TYR A 13 -8.57 3.89 1.33
CA TYR A 13 -9.79 3.06 1.36
C TYR A 13 -11.06 3.91 1.33
N LEU A 14 -11.11 5.01 2.09
CA LEU A 14 -12.25 5.93 2.03
C LEU A 14 -12.41 6.50 0.62
N THR A 15 -11.32 6.87 -0.05
CA THR A 15 -11.33 7.32 -1.44
C THR A 15 -11.82 6.21 -2.38
N LEU A 16 -11.28 4.99 -2.28
CA LEU A 16 -11.69 3.83 -3.10
C LEU A 16 -13.19 3.54 -2.96
N CYS A 17 -13.73 3.61 -1.74
CA CYS A 17 -15.15 3.37 -1.47
C CYS A 17 -16.06 4.57 -1.77
N GLY A 18 -15.52 5.70 -2.24
CA GLY A 18 -16.30 6.92 -2.47
C GLY A 18 -16.87 7.55 -1.20
N LEU A 19 -16.25 7.27 -0.04
CA LEU A 19 -16.68 7.76 1.26
C LEU A 19 -15.99 9.09 1.61
N PRO A 20 -16.67 9.99 2.34
CA PRO A 20 -16.07 11.25 2.76
C PRO A 20 -14.90 10.99 3.72
N VAL A 21 -13.83 11.76 3.56
CA VAL A 21 -12.66 11.70 4.45
C VAL A 21 -12.91 12.59 5.66
N PRO A 22 -12.96 12.04 6.89
CA PRO A 22 -13.12 12.87 8.09
C PRO A 22 -11.91 13.80 8.27
N PRO A 23 -12.10 15.06 8.72
CA PRO A 23 -11.00 16.01 8.89
C PRO A 23 -9.86 15.50 9.79
N HIS A 24 -10.19 14.71 10.82
CA HIS A 24 -9.19 14.14 11.73
C HIS A 24 -8.30 13.09 11.04
N ILE A 25 -8.80 12.34 10.06
CA ILE A 25 -8.00 11.40 9.26
C ILE A 25 -7.02 12.18 8.38
N ALA A 26 -7.50 13.21 7.69
CA ALA A 26 -6.66 14.07 6.86
C ALA A 26 -5.59 14.83 7.68
N ALA A 27 -5.88 15.18 8.93
CA ALA A 27 -4.90 15.74 9.85
C ALA A 27 -3.89 14.68 10.32
N ALA A 28 -4.35 13.47 10.65
CA ALA A 28 -3.50 12.39 11.13
C ALA A 28 -2.46 11.94 10.08
N THR A 29 -2.81 11.88 8.79
CA THR A 29 -1.86 11.54 7.70
C THR A 29 -0.72 12.54 7.57
N LYS A 30 -0.91 13.79 8.03
CA LYS A 30 0.12 14.84 8.04
C LYS A 30 0.93 14.84 9.33
N ALA A 31 0.28 14.60 10.47
CA ALA A 31 0.90 14.69 11.79
C ALA A 31 1.70 13.43 12.19
N ALA A 32 1.21 12.24 11.82
CA ALA A 32 1.81 10.96 12.19
C ALA A 32 2.43 10.30 10.95
N ARG A 33 3.58 10.84 10.53
CA ARG A 33 4.32 10.36 9.36
C ARG A 33 5.14 9.11 9.68
N TYR A 34 5.17 8.18 8.73
CA TYR A 34 6.12 7.07 8.73
C TYR A 34 7.43 7.47 8.03
N ASN A 35 8.32 6.51 7.83
CA ASN A 35 9.50 6.70 6.98
C ASN A 35 9.08 7.22 5.59
N ALA A 36 9.90 8.09 4.99
CA ALA A 36 9.63 8.65 3.67
C ALA A 36 9.50 7.54 2.61
N ARG A 37 10.32 6.50 2.71
CA ARG A 37 10.25 5.32 1.86
C ARG A 37 9.23 4.33 2.39
N VAL A 38 8.35 3.87 1.51
CA VAL A 38 7.36 2.83 1.79
C VAL A 38 7.44 1.73 0.74
N PHE A 39 7.10 0.50 1.11
CA PHE A 39 6.97 -0.58 0.15
C PHE A 39 5.52 -0.71 -0.29
N LEU A 40 5.30 -0.89 -1.60
CA LEU A 40 3.98 -1.20 -2.14
C LEU A 40 4.06 -2.52 -2.91
N ALA A 41 3.22 -3.48 -2.54
CA ALA A 41 3.05 -4.70 -3.32
C ALA A 41 2.18 -4.39 -4.54
N PRO A 42 2.69 -4.57 -5.77
CA PRO A 42 1.87 -4.34 -6.95
C PRO A 42 0.78 -5.40 -7.06
N TYR A 43 -0.38 -5.02 -7.63
CA TYR A 43 -1.34 -6.00 -8.12
C TYR A 43 -0.62 -6.94 -9.10
N TRP A 44 -0.85 -8.24 -8.93
CA TRP A 44 -0.15 -9.30 -9.66
C TRP A 44 -1.13 -10.38 -10.08
N ASP A 45 -1.66 -10.23 -11.30
CA ASP A 45 -2.76 -11.04 -11.83
C ASP A 45 -2.41 -12.54 -11.90
N GLU A 46 -1.16 -12.85 -12.24
CA GLU A 46 -0.64 -14.20 -12.44
C GLU A 46 -0.64 -15.04 -11.16
N ILE A 47 -0.57 -14.41 -9.99
CA ILE A 47 -0.65 -15.11 -8.69
C ILE A 47 -1.91 -14.74 -7.91
N PHE A 48 -2.76 -13.86 -8.46
CA PHE A 48 -3.97 -13.45 -7.78
C PHE A 48 -4.99 -14.59 -7.82
N THR A 49 -5.42 -14.98 -6.62
CA THR A 49 -6.52 -15.91 -6.41
C THR A 49 -7.35 -15.40 -5.25
N GLN A 50 -8.66 -15.59 -5.33
CA GLN A 50 -9.54 -15.30 -4.20
C GLN A 50 -9.47 -16.48 -3.21
N ASP A 51 -9.33 -16.15 -1.94
CA ASP A 51 -9.30 -17.10 -0.84
C ASP A 51 -10.01 -16.50 0.39
N THR A 52 -9.93 -17.15 1.55
CA THR A 52 -10.58 -16.67 2.78
C THR A 52 -10.04 -15.33 3.28
N GLU A 53 -8.84 -14.94 2.86
CA GLU A 53 -8.20 -13.67 3.20
C GLU A 53 -8.33 -12.64 2.07
N ARG A 54 -8.21 -13.07 0.80
CA ARG A 54 -8.33 -12.26 -0.41
C ARG A 54 -9.74 -12.33 -0.97
N THR A 55 -10.64 -11.54 -0.40
CA THR A 55 -12.06 -11.54 -0.79
C THR A 55 -12.39 -10.63 -1.98
N GLN A 56 -11.54 -9.64 -2.27
CA GLN A 56 -11.73 -8.71 -3.40
C GLN A 56 -11.71 -9.44 -4.75
N SER A 57 -12.50 -8.95 -5.71
CA SER A 57 -12.38 -9.32 -7.12
C SER A 57 -11.05 -8.81 -7.71
N ARG A 58 -10.68 -9.34 -8.89
CA ARG A 58 -9.48 -8.89 -9.63
C ARG A 58 -9.48 -7.38 -9.88
N SER A 59 -10.62 -6.85 -10.35
CA SER A 59 -10.78 -5.41 -10.60
C SER A 59 -10.72 -4.58 -9.33
N GLU A 60 -11.27 -5.05 -8.22
CA GLU A 60 -11.14 -4.38 -6.92
C GLU A 60 -9.69 -4.41 -6.41
N GLY A 61 -8.96 -5.51 -6.61
CA GLY A 61 -7.54 -5.60 -6.26
C GLY A 61 -6.68 -4.63 -7.06
N GLU A 62 -6.90 -4.52 -8.37
CA GLU A 62 -6.21 -3.57 -9.24
C GLU A 62 -6.55 -2.12 -8.90
N ALA A 63 -7.83 -1.82 -8.65
CA ALA A 63 -8.28 -0.50 -8.21
C ALA A 63 -7.69 -0.13 -6.85
N THR A 64 -7.61 -1.09 -5.91
CA THR A 64 -6.98 -0.90 -4.61
C THR A 64 -5.51 -0.53 -4.77
N PHE A 65 -4.75 -1.26 -5.58
CA PHE A 65 -3.35 -0.94 -5.85
C PHE A 65 -3.20 0.49 -6.41
N THR A 66 -4.03 0.86 -7.37
CA THR A 66 -4.01 2.19 -8.01
C THR A 66 -4.27 3.29 -6.99
N VAL A 67 -5.34 3.18 -6.21
CA VAL A 67 -5.71 4.20 -5.20
C VAL A 67 -4.67 4.28 -4.08
N MET A 68 -4.11 3.16 -3.63
CA MET A 68 -3.01 3.19 -2.64
C MET A 68 -1.79 3.93 -3.19
N ARG A 69 -1.36 3.60 -4.41
CA ARG A 69 -0.22 4.26 -5.07
C ARG A 69 -0.44 5.78 -5.14
N GLU A 70 -1.60 6.20 -5.62
CA GLU A 70 -1.94 7.63 -5.72
C GLU A 70 -1.99 8.32 -4.36
N THR A 71 -2.59 7.66 -3.36
CA THR A 71 -2.71 8.20 -1.99
C THR A 71 -1.34 8.44 -1.37
N TYR A 72 -0.43 7.47 -1.46
CA TYR A 72 0.91 7.59 -0.89
C TYR A 72 1.74 8.65 -1.63
N ILE A 73 1.65 8.73 -2.97
CA ILE A 73 2.30 9.79 -3.76
C ILE A 73 1.78 11.17 -3.38
N ALA A 74 0.45 11.33 -3.27
CA ALA A 74 -0.18 12.60 -2.91
C ALA A 74 0.22 13.09 -1.51
N LEU A 75 0.52 12.17 -0.60
CA LEU A 75 1.07 12.48 0.72
C LEU A 75 2.59 12.71 0.70
N GLY A 76 3.26 12.55 -0.44
CA GLY A 76 4.70 12.78 -0.58
C GLY A 76 5.56 11.66 0.01
N TYR A 77 5.09 10.41 -0.05
CA TYR A 77 5.92 9.23 0.22
C TYR A 77 6.65 8.77 -1.06
N GLU A 78 7.82 8.19 -0.87
CA GLU A 78 8.61 7.53 -1.90
C GLU A 78 8.23 6.06 -1.96
N ILE A 79 7.51 5.68 -3.02
CA ILE A 79 7.08 4.29 -3.21
C ILE A 79 8.23 3.47 -3.79
N THR A 80 8.61 2.42 -3.06
CA THR A 80 9.43 1.32 -3.57
C THR A 80 8.50 0.15 -3.86
N GLU A 81 8.18 -0.09 -5.14
CA GLU A 81 7.37 -1.25 -5.49
C GLU A 81 8.17 -2.55 -5.26
N LEU A 82 7.52 -3.52 -4.64
CA LEU A 82 8.13 -4.83 -4.48
C LEU A 82 8.12 -5.58 -5.82
N PRO A 83 9.25 -6.19 -6.22
CA PRO A 83 9.34 -6.89 -7.49
C PRO A 83 8.42 -8.12 -7.53
N ARG A 84 7.87 -8.40 -8.71
CA ARG A 84 7.08 -9.60 -9.02
C ARG A 84 8.00 -10.80 -9.29
N ILE A 85 8.68 -11.25 -8.24
CA ILE A 85 9.63 -12.38 -8.25
C ILE A 85 9.24 -13.38 -7.14
N ASP A 86 10.01 -14.46 -7.02
CA ASP A 86 9.79 -15.46 -5.97
C ASP A 86 9.93 -14.86 -4.55
N ILE A 87 9.39 -15.58 -3.57
CA ILE A 87 9.25 -15.11 -2.20
C ILE A 87 10.61 -14.76 -1.57
N ALA A 88 11.63 -15.61 -1.76
CA ALA A 88 12.94 -15.43 -1.14
C ALA A 88 13.63 -14.19 -1.72
N SER A 89 13.70 -14.09 -3.04
CA SER A 89 14.31 -12.94 -3.71
C SER A 89 13.57 -11.62 -3.40
N ARG A 90 12.24 -11.67 -3.25
CA ARG A 90 11.44 -10.49 -2.90
C ARG A 90 11.67 -10.04 -1.45
N ALA A 91 11.88 -10.98 -0.53
CA ALA A 91 12.26 -10.68 0.85
C ALA A 91 13.68 -10.09 0.91
N ASP A 92 14.63 -10.67 0.20
CA ASP A 92 16.01 -10.17 0.10
C ASP A 92 16.04 -8.73 -0.45
N PHE A 93 15.23 -8.45 -1.48
CA PHE A 93 15.06 -7.10 -2.00
C PHE A 93 14.57 -6.12 -0.92
N ALA A 94 13.53 -6.47 -0.16
CA ALA A 94 13.02 -5.61 0.90
C ALA A 94 14.05 -5.40 2.01
N CYS A 95 14.73 -6.46 2.46
CA CYS A 95 15.79 -6.39 3.46
C CYS A 95 16.95 -5.49 3.04
N ALA A 96 17.38 -5.57 1.77
CA ALA A 96 18.45 -4.73 1.24
C ALA A 96 18.10 -3.23 1.28
N GLN A 97 16.81 -2.88 1.13
CA GLN A 97 16.33 -1.50 1.17
C GLN A 97 16.13 -0.97 2.60
N LEU A 98 16.08 -1.86 3.61
CA LEU A 98 15.97 -1.53 5.03
C LEU A 98 17.33 -1.33 5.71
N ALA A 99 18.41 -1.84 5.12
CA ALA A 99 19.77 -1.83 5.68
C ALA A 99 20.55 -0.52 5.37
N LEU A 100 19.87 0.50 4.83
CA LEU A 100 20.37 1.85 4.56
C LEU A 100 19.69 2.85 5.50
#